data_AF-A0A146MDB9-F1
#
_entry.id   AF-A0A146MDB9-F1
#
_cell.length_a   1.000
_cell.length_b   1.000
_cell.length_c   1.000
_cell.angle_alpha   90.00
_cell.angle_beta   90.00
_cell.angle_gamma   90.00
#
_symmetry.space_group_name_H-M   'P 1'
#
loop_
_entity.id
_entity.type
_entity.pdbx_description
1 polymer ?
#
loop_
_entity_poly.entity_id
_entity_poly.type
_entity_poly.pdbx_seq_one_letter_code
_entity_poly.pdbx_strand_id
1 'polypeptide(L)'
;MINVPNACPFKDEILAQVEDLKRKKEEEKQKQRAIWKEEREKLKQLEAEGTLEEMANKAEVKQKIHDAFEPTDEEKPVFTKKEGSLKAYYREFKKVVSSADVILEVVDARDPLGTRCKQVEQAVQDSAGQKRLVIVVNKADLVPREVLDKWLKYLRGSFPTVPFKASTQTQTSHLGRKK
;
A
#
# COMPACT_ATOMS: atom_id res chain seq x y z
N MET A 1 10.54 -19.06 12.90
CA MET A 1 10.90 -20.32 13.58
C MET A 1 12.34 -20.17 14.05
N ILE A 2 12.58 -20.18 15.36
CA ILE A 2 13.92 -19.96 15.94
C ILE A 2 14.63 -21.31 15.94
N ASN A 3 15.75 -21.43 15.23
CA ASN A 3 16.50 -22.69 15.14
C ASN A 3 17.65 -22.69 16.15
N VAL A 4 17.50 -23.44 17.24
CA VAL A 4 18.52 -23.55 18.30
C VAL A 4 19.46 -24.72 17.97
N PRO A 5 20.78 -24.48 17.80
CA PRO A 5 21.75 -25.52 17.47
C PRO A 5 21.75 -26.68 18.46
N ASN A 6 21.94 -27.90 17.96
CA ASN A 6 21.86 -29.12 18.77
C ASN A 6 23.00 -29.30 19.80
N ALA A 7 23.96 -28.39 19.82
CA ALA A 7 25.10 -28.39 20.74
C ALA A 7 24.83 -27.62 22.05
N CYS A 8 23.64 -27.02 22.23
CA CYS A 8 23.32 -26.26 23.43
C CYS A 8 22.74 -27.19 24.52
N PRO A 9 23.38 -27.31 25.70
CA PRO A 9 22.97 -28.25 26.75
C PRO A 9 21.60 -27.93 27.39
N PHE A 10 21.05 -26.73 27.16
CA PHE A 10 19.78 -26.27 27.71
C PHE A 10 18.69 -26.07 26.64
N LYS A 11 18.86 -26.68 25.46
CA LYS A 11 17.97 -26.50 24.30
C LYS A 11 16.52 -26.84 24.62
N ASP A 12 16.27 -27.96 25.30
CA ASP A 12 14.92 -28.42 25.59
C ASP A 12 14.22 -27.52 26.62
N GLU A 13 14.96 -27.01 27.61
CA GLU A 13 14.47 -26.05 28.60
C GLU A 13 14.15 -24.69 27.96
N ILE A 14 15.00 -24.20 27.06
CA ILE A 14 14.78 -22.94 26.33
C ILE A 14 13.55 -23.04 25.43
N LEU A 15 13.34 -24.18 24.75
CA LEU A 15 12.17 -24.41 23.91
C LEU A 15 10.87 -24.45 24.74
N ALA A 16 10.89 -25.14 25.88
CA ALA A 16 9.75 -25.19 26.81
C ALA A 16 9.39 -23.80 27.36
N GLN A 17 10.39 -23.00 27.77
CA GLN A 17 10.18 -21.63 28.24
C GLN A 17 9.57 -20.72 27.15
N VAL A 18 10.01 -20.87 25.90
CA VAL A 18 9.46 -20.10 24.76
C VAL A 18 7.99 -20.47 24.50
N GLU A 19 7.64 -21.75 24.62
CA GLU A 19 6.27 -22.22 24.42
C GLU A 19 5.34 -21.74 25.53
N ASP A 20 5.78 -21.80 26.79
CA ASP A 20 5.05 -21.28 27.94
C ASP A 20 4.81 -19.77 27.88
N LEU A 21 5.82 -19.01 27.47
CA LEU A 21 5.69 -17.56 27.27
C LEU A 21 4.69 -17.23 26.15
N LYS A 22 4.71 -17.98 25.05
CA LYS A 22 3.74 -17.81 23.95
C LYS A 22 2.32 -18.12 24.41
N ARG A 23 2.13 -19.21 25.14
CA ARG A 23 0.83 -19.60 25.69
C ARG A 23 0.27 -18.53 26.63
N LYS A 24 1.06 -18.06 27.59
CA LYS A 24 0.65 -16.99 28.52
C LYS A 24 0.29 -15.69 27.79
N LYS A 25 1.09 -15.31 26.80
CA LYS A 25 0.85 -14.11 25.99
C LYS A 25 -0.43 -14.23 25.16
N GLU A 26 -0.70 -15.40 24.59
CA GLU A 26 -1.93 -15.65 23.84
C GLU A 26 -3.16 -15.66 24.76
N GLU A 27 -3.06 -16.24 25.95
CA GLU A 27 -4.13 -16.23 26.96
C GLU A 27 -4.43 -14.82 27.47
N GLU A 28 -3.42 -14.00 27.75
CA GLU A 28 -3.58 -12.60 28.13
C GLU A 28 -4.21 -11.79 27.01
N LYS A 29 -3.78 -12.00 25.76
CA LYS A 29 -4.36 -11.38 24.56
C LYS A 29 -5.83 -11.78 24.42
N GLN A 30 -6.18 -13.05 24.61
CA GLN A 30 -7.57 -13.51 24.55
C GLN A 30 -8.43 -12.91 25.67
N LYS A 31 -7.91 -12.82 26.90
CA LYS A 31 -8.61 -12.17 28.02
C LYS A 31 -8.83 -10.68 27.76
N GLN A 32 -7.82 -9.95 27.30
CA GLN A 32 -7.96 -8.54 26.91
C GLN A 32 -8.99 -8.35 25.80
N ARG A 33 -8.98 -9.22 24.78
CA ARG A 33 -9.96 -9.19 23.68
C ARG A 33 -11.39 -9.44 24.17
N ALA A 34 -11.58 -10.34 25.13
CA ALA A 34 -12.89 -10.65 25.69
C ALA A 34 -13.44 -9.48 26.53
N ILE A 35 -12.64 -8.96 27.46
CA ILE A 35 -13.01 -7.79 28.30
C ILE A 35 -13.42 -6.61 27.42
N TRP A 36 -12.64 -6.35 26.37
CA TRP A 36 -12.90 -5.25 25.45
C TRP A 36 -14.14 -5.44 24.57
N LYS A 37 -14.44 -6.69 24.20
CA LYS A 37 -15.66 -7.03 23.46
C LYS A 37 -16.90 -6.80 24.33
N GLU A 38 -16.84 -7.17 25.60
CA GLU A 38 -17.91 -6.89 26.57
C GLU A 38 -18.10 -5.39 26.80
N GLU A 39 -17.01 -4.63 27.01
CA GLU A 39 -17.09 -3.17 27.16
C GLU A 39 -17.71 -2.49 25.92
N ARG A 40 -17.36 -2.96 24.72
CA ARG A 40 -17.93 -2.45 23.46
C ARG A 40 -19.41 -2.80 23.29
N GLU A 41 -19.85 -3.98 23.73
CA GLU A 41 -21.26 -4.35 23.71
C GLU A 41 -22.08 -3.52 24.71
N LYS A 42 -21.53 -3.28 25.92
CA LYS A 42 -22.14 -2.35 26.91
C LYS A 42 -22.23 -0.93 26.36
N LEU A 43 -21.18 -0.43 25.69
CA LEU A 43 -21.17 0.90 25.11
C LEU A 43 -22.20 1.04 23.97
N LYS A 44 -22.38 0.01 23.15
CA LYS A 44 -23.41 -0.02 22.10
C LYS A 44 -24.83 0.01 22.65
N GLN A 45 -25.07 -0.68 23.78
CA GLN A 45 -26.38 -0.66 24.45
C GLN A 45 -26.69 0.74 25.01
N LEU A 46 -25.69 1.42 25.59
CA LEU A 46 -25.80 2.80 26.05
C LEU A 46 -25.89 3.83 24.90
N GLU A 47 -25.25 3.57 23.75
CA GLU A 47 -25.32 4.41 22.54
C GLU A 47 -26.71 4.44 21.89
N ALA A 48 -27.52 3.41 22.09
CA ALA A 48 -28.90 3.37 21.60
C ALA A 48 -29.81 4.41 22.29
N GLU A 49 -29.35 5.04 23.39
CA GLU A 49 -30.15 5.93 24.25
C GLU A 49 -29.71 7.41 24.26
N GLY A 50 -28.70 7.86 23.47
CA GLY A 50 -28.03 9.18 23.64
C GLY A 50 -28.15 10.23 22.51
N THR A 51 -28.03 11.52 22.86
CA THR A 51 -28.16 12.75 22.03
C THR A 51 -26.93 13.08 21.13
N LEU A 52 -27.13 13.99 20.15
CA LEU A 52 -26.21 14.27 19.03
C LEU A 52 -24.78 14.71 19.41
N GLU A 53 -24.60 15.43 20.52
CA GLU A 53 -23.30 16.00 20.94
C GLU A 53 -22.35 14.94 21.52
N GLU A 54 -22.88 13.87 22.11
CA GLU A 54 -22.08 12.76 22.61
C GLU A 54 -21.46 11.93 21.47
N MET A 55 -22.08 11.96 20.28
CA MET A 55 -21.65 11.18 19.11
C MET A 55 -20.29 11.64 18.57
N ALA A 56 -19.97 12.94 18.70
CA ALA A 56 -18.68 13.50 18.28
C ALA A 56 -17.53 13.09 19.22
N ASN A 57 -17.76 13.16 20.54
CA ASN A 57 -16.78 12.71 21.53
C ASN A 57 -16.57 11.19 21.49
N LYS A 58 -17.61 10.42 21.12
CA LYS A 58 -17.55 8.96 20.92
C LYS A 58 -16.67 8.55 19.74
N ALA A 59 -16.60 9.35 18.67
CA ALA A 59 -15.73 9.07 17.52
C ALA A 59 -14.24 9.11 17.89
N GLU A 60 -13.82 10.06 18.74
CA GLU A 60 -12.44 10.15 19.24
C GLU A 60 -12.06 8.99 20.15
N VAL A 61 -12.97 8.58 21.04
CA VAL A 61 -12.71 7.42 21.92
C VAL A 61 -12.61 6.14 21.11
N LYS A 62 -13.50 5.95 20.13
CA LYS A 62 -13.47 4.79 19.22
C LYS A 62 -12.21 4.73 18.37
N GLN A 63 -11.65 5.89 18.00
CA GLN A 63 -10.36 5.99 17.31
C GLN A 63 -9.21 5.53 18.23
N LYS A 64 -9.16 6.00 19.48
CA LYS A 64 -8.16 5.58 20.48
C LYS A 64 -8.23 4.09 20.78
N ILE A 65 -9.45 3.55 20.81
CA ILE A 65 -9.71 2.13 21.00
C ILE A 65 -9.21 1.30 19.81
N HIS A 66 -9.40 1.78 18.58
CA HIS A 66 -8.91 1.11 17.38
C HIS A 66 -7.37 1.10 17.33
N ASP A 67 -6.73 2.20 17.72
CA ASP A 67 -5.27 2.29 17.79
C ASP A 67 -4.67 1.37 18.87
N ALA A 68 -5.37 1.16 19.98
CA ALA A 68 -4.95 0.25 21.05
C ALA A 68 -5.07 -1.25 20.68
N PHE A 69 -5.85 -1.59 19.64
CA PHE A 69 -6.09 -2.97 19.20
C PHE A 69 -5.32 -3.33 17.92
N GLU A 70 -4.53 -2.40 17.35
CA GLU A 70 -3.54 -2.77 16.34
C GLU A 70 -2.52 -3.75 16.97
N PRO A 71 -2.19 -4.87 16.31
CA PRO A 71 -1.21 -5.81 16.84
C PRO A 71 0.12 -5.09 17.07
N THR A 72 0.67 -5.24 18.29
CA THR A 72 1.96 -4.71 18.69
C THR A 72 3.06 -5.24 17.76
N ASP A 73 4.03 -4.37 17.47
CA ASP A 73 5.04 -4.50 16.40
C ASP A 73 5.93 -5.78 16.43
N GLU A 74 5.78 -6.67 17.41
CA GLU A 74 6.55 -7.91 17.52
C GLU A 74 6.13 -9.01 16.53
N GLU A 75 4.93 -8.93 15.95
CA GLU A 75 4.46 -9.87 14.90
C GLU A 75 4.69 -9.32 13.48
N LYS A 76 5.26 -8.12 13.33
CA LYS A 76 5.55 -7.53 12.01
C LYS A 76 7.01 -7.77 11.62
N PRO A 77 7.31 -8.17 10.36
CA PRO A 77 8.68 -8.13 9.86
C PRO A 77 9.18 -6.68 9.95
N VAL A 78 10.40 -6.52 10.48
CA VAL A 78 11.12 -5.27 10.77
C VAL A 78 11.00 -4.24 9.64
N PHE A 79 10.01 -3.35 9.69
CA PHE A 79 9.88 -2.21 8.75
C PHE A 79 9.22 -0.98 9.40
N THR A 80 9.43 -0.73 10.69
CA THR A 80 8.59 0.19 11.47
C THR A 80 9.23 1.58 11.65
N LYS A 81 8.93 2.45 10.68
CA LYS A 81 8.71 3.92 10.84
C LYS A 81 8.01 4.52 9.61
N LYS A 82 8.05 3.85 8.44
CA LYS A 82 7.35 4.23 7.21
C LYS A 82 5.89 3.74 7.13
N GLU A 83 5.45 2.84 8.01
CA GLU A 83 4.15 2.14 7.87
C GLU A 83 2.92 3.04 8.00
N GLY A 84 2.92 4.01 8.93
CA GLY A 84 1.78 4.93 9.08
C GLY A 84 1.55 5.78 7.83
N SER A 85 2.65 6.19 7.19
CA SER A 85 2.63 6.91 5.92
C SER A 85 2.15 6.01 4.78
N LEU A 86 2.65 4.76 4.70
CA LEU A 86 2.28 3.82 3.63
C LEU A 86 0.80 3.42 3.69
N LYS A 87 0.25 3.15 4.88
CA LYS A 87 -1.19 2.90 5.07
C LYS A 87 -2.03 4.10 4.63
N ALA A 88 -1.60 5.31 4.98
CA ALA A 88 -2.27 6.54 4.56
C ALA A 88 -2.22 6.74 3.04
N TYR A 89 -1.06 6.52 2.40
CA TYR A 89 -0.92 6.58 0.94
C TYR A 89 -1.78 5.55 0.24
N TYR A 90 -1.83 4.32 0.74
CA TYR A 90 -2.62 3.26 0.14
C TYR A 90 -4.13 3.53 0.23
N ARG A 91 -4.58 4.12 1.33
CA ARG A 91 -5.96 4.60 1.48
C ARG A 91 -6.29 5.68 0.45
N GLU A 92 -5.39 6.65 0.25
CA GLU A 92 -5.62 7.71 -0.72
C GLU A 92 -5.58 7.19 -2.16
N PHE A 93 -4.62 6.31 -2.47
CA PHE A 93 -4.54 5.59 -3.73
C PHE A 93 -5.86 4.87 -4.07
N LYS A 94 -6.44 4.13 -3.12
CA LYS A 94 -7.73 3.45 -3.33
C LYS A 94 -8.87 4.41 -3.66
N LYS A 95 -8.91 5.59 -3.04
CA LYS A 95 -9.92 6.62 -3.35
C LYS A 95 -9.74 7.13 -4.78
N VAL A 96 -8.52 7.51 -5.16
CA VAL A 96 -8.18 8.01 -6.49
C VAL A 96 -8.50 6.96 -7.56
N VAL A 97 -8.10 5.72 -7.32
CA VAL A 97 -8.41 4.61 -8.22
C VAL A 97 -9.92 4.42 -8.33
N SER A 98 -10.69 4.56 -7.26
CA SER A 98 -12.15 4.42 -7.32
C SER A 98 -12.86 5.57 -8.04
N SER A 99 -12.30 6.78 -8.03
CA SER A 99 -12.92 7.95 -8.66
C SER A 99 -12.50 8.19 -10.11
N ALA A 100 -11.41 7.56 -10.57
CA ALA A 100 -10.88 7.72 -11.91
C ALA A 100 -11.42 6.67 -12.90
N ASP A 101 -11.76 7.10 -14.10
CA ASP A 101 -12.09 6.22 -15.23
C ASP A 101 -10.83 5.75 -15.99
N VAL A 102 -9.80 6.61 -16.02
CA VAL A 102 -8.54 6.42 -16.74
C VAL A 102 -7.37 6.76 -15.81
N ILE A 103 -6.39 5.88 -15.75
CA ILE A 103 -5.16 6.05 -14.97
C ILE A 103 -3.98 6.12 -15.93
N LEU A 104 -3.10 7.11 -15.71
CA LEU A 104 -1.88 7.30 -16.47
C LEU A 104 -0.68 6.89 -15.62
N GLU A 105 0.06 5.87 -16.03
CA GLU A 105 1.35 5.53 -15.44
C GLU A 105 2.47 6.22 -16.22
N VAL A 106 3.19 7.12 -15.56
CA VAL A 106 4.27 7.87 -16.18
C VAL A 106 5.60 7.18 -15.94
N VAL A 107 6.29 6.77 -17.01
CA VAL A 107 7.60 6.10 -16.98
C VAL A 107 8.66 6.95 -17.65
N ASP A 108 9.92 6.89 -17.21
CA ASP A 108 11.05 7.62 -17.83
C ASP A 108 11.59 6.83 -19.04
N ALA A 109 11.73 7.46 -20.20
CA ALA A 109 12.17 6.80 -21.44
C ALA A 109 13.57 6.16 -21.34
N ARG A 110 14.42 6.63 -20.41
CA ARG A 110 15.79 6.12 -20.21
C ARG A 110 15.80 4.80 -19.44
N ASP A 111 14.85 4.62 -18.53
CA ASP A 111 14.67 3.39 -17.74
C ASP A 111 13.18 3.11 -17.48
N PRO A 112 12.45 2.66 -18.52
CA PRO A 112 11.01 2.45 -18.41
C PRO A 112 10.66 1.21 -17.57
N LEU A 113 11.61 0.31 -17.30
CA LEU A 113 11.36 -0.85 -16.44
C LEU A 113 11.61 -0.55 -14.97
N GLY A 114 12.65 0.22 -14.65
CA GLY A 114 12.94 0.63 -13.27
C GLY A 114 11.98 1.67 -12.72
N THR A 115 11.36 2.48 -13.59
CA THR A 115 10.36 3.50 -13.19
C THR A 115 8.91 3.01 -13.24
N ARG A 116 8.68 1.75 -13.62
CA ARG A 116 7.36 1.12 -13.72
C ARG A 116 7.03 0.30 -12.47
N CYS A 117 5.77 0.30 -12.03
CA CYS A 117 5.34 -0.40 -10.82
C CYS A 117 4.22 -1.41 -11.10
N LYS A 118 4.60 -2.66 -11.41
CA LYS A 118 3.66 -3.75 -11.72
C LYS A 118 2.65 -4.04 -10.61
N GLN A 119 3.04 -3.86 -9.34
CA GLN A 119 2.15 -4.07 -8.20
C GLN A 119 0.98 -3.07 -8.21
N VAL A 120 1.24 -1.82 -8.61
CA VAL A 120 0.21 -0.80 -8.77
C VAL A 120 -0.67 -1.11 -9.98
N GLU A 121 -0.08 -1.55 -11.10
CA GLU A 121 -0.84 -1.96 -12.29
C GLU A 121 -1.84 -3.08 -11.97
N GLN A 122 -1.39 -4.12 -11.23
CA GLN A 122 -2.25 -5.22 -10.78
C GLN A 122 -3.35 -4.72 -9.85
N ALA A 123 -3.02 -3.88 -8.87
CA ALA A 123 -4.03 -3.32 -7.98
C ALA A 123 -5.09 -2.47 -8.71
N VAL A 124 -4.73 -1.82 -9.82
CA VAL A 124 -5.67 -1.11 -10.69
C VAL A 124 -6.53 -2.08 -11.51
N GLN A 125 -5.93 -3.14 -12.06
CA GLN A 125 -6.64 -4.17 -12.83
C GLN A 125 -7.63 -4.97 -11.97
N ASP A 126 -7.25 -5.29 -10.73
CA ASP A 126 -8.07 -6.01 -9.75
C ASP A 126 -9.17 -5.13 -9.15
N SER A 127 -9.10 -3.81 -9.35
CA SER A 127 -10.09 -2.88 -8.81
C SER A 127 -11.44 -3.06 -9.51
N ALA A 128 -12.52 -2.92 -8.75
CA ALA A 128 -13.87 -2.99 -9.31
C ALA A 128 -14.08 -1.87 -10.35
N GLY A 129 -14.66 -2.23 -11.49
CA GLY A 129 -14.82 -1.37 -12.67
C GLY A 129 -13.67 -1.55 -13.65
N GLN A 130 -13.98 -1.70 -14.95
CA GLN A 130 -12.97 -1.86 -16.00
C GLN A 130 -12.22 -0.54 -16.24
N LYS A 131 -11.26 -0.23 -15.36
CA LYS A 131 -10.45 0.99 -15.46
C LYS A 131 -9.42 0.85 -16.54
N ARG A 132 -9.22 1.93 -17.30
CA ARG A 132 -8.23 1.95 -18.38
C ARG A 132 -6.90 2.47 -17.85
N LEU A 133 -5.87 1.62 -17.89
CA LEU A 133 -4.50 2.01 -17.60
C LEU A 133 -3.75 2.32 -18.91
N VAL A 134 -3.10 3.47 -18.97
CA VAL A 134 -2.29 3.92 -20.13
C VAL A 134 -0.89 4.28 -19.64
N ILE A 135 0.14 3.80 -20.33
CA ILE A 135 1.52 4.14 -20.03
C ILE A 135 1.92 5.39 -20.83
N VAL A 136 2.50 6.36 -20.15
CA VAL A 136 3.06 7.58 -20.74
C VAL A 136 4.58 7.53 -20.59
N VAL A 137 5.30 7.40 -21.70
CA VAL A 137 6.76 7.38 -21.72
C VAL A 137 7.27 8.82 -21.78
N ASN A 138 7.61 9.38 -20.62
CA ASN A 138 8.09 10.74 -20.45
C ASN A 138 9.58 10.87 -20.81
N LYS A 139 10.00 12.09 -21.18
CA LYS A 139 11.37 12.43 -21.61
C LYS A 139 11.83 11.64 -22.83
N ALA A 140 10.92 11.39 -23.76
CA ALA A 140 11.18 10.64 -24.99
C ALA A 140 12.30 11.26 -25.85
N ASP A 141 12.62 12.53 -25.64
CA ASP A 141 13.72 13.26 -26.29
C ASP A 141 15.13 12.90 -25.78
N LEU A 142 15.25 12.27 -24.61
CA LEU A 142 16.54 11.91 -24.02
C LEU A 142 17.10 10.58 -24.53
N VAL A 143 16.34 9.87 -25.38
CA VAL A 143 16.75 8.59 -25.95
C VAL A 143 16.71 8.65 -27.48
N PRO A 144 17.60 7.93 -28.19
CA PRO A 144 17.52 7.82 -29.64
C PRO A 144 16.17 7.25 -30.08
N ARG A 145 15.68 7.73 -31.22
CA ARG A 145 14.35 7.35 -31.75
C ARG A 145 14.19 5.84 -31.93
N GLU A 146 15.23 5.16 -32.40
CA GLU A 146 15.24 3.70 -32.56
C GLU A 146 15.05 2.95 -31.23
N VAL A 147 15.63 3.48 -30.15
CA VAL A 147 15.50 2.91 -28.80
C VAL A 147 14.08 3.17 -28.27
N LEU A 148 13.57 4.39 -28.48
CA LEU A 148 12.19 4.73 -28.12
C LEU A 148 11.18 3.83 -28.83
N ASP A 149 11.34 3.59 -30.13
CA ASP A 149 10.44 2.74 -30.92
C ASP A 149 10.45 1.29 -30.43
N LYS A 150 11.63 0.76 -30.03
CA LYS A 150 11.75 -0.55 -29.39
C LYS A 150 11.00 -0.59 -28.05
N TRP A 151 11.15 0.44 -27.22
CA TRP A 151 10.43 0.53 -25.95
C TRP A 151 8.91 0.63 -26.14
N LEU A 152 8.44 1.45 -27.08
CA LEU A 152 7.03 1.56 -27.40
C LEU A 152 6.46 0.22 -27.86
N LYS A 153 7.19 -0.51 -28.72
CA LYS A 153 6.77 -1.84 -29.17
C LYS A 153 6.67 -2.82 -27.99
N TYR A 154 7.63 -2.79 -27.07
CA TYR A 154 7.64 -3.64 -25.89
C TYR A 154 6.48 -3.31 -24.93
N LEU A 155 6.32 -2.04 -24.55
CA LEU A 155 5.31 -1.62 -23.56
C LEU A 155 3.87 -1.75 -24.07
N ARG A 156 3.64 -1.54 -25.37
CA ARG A 156 2.34 -1.77 -26.01
C ARG A 156 1.86 -3.21 -25.95
N GLY A 157 2.73 -4.17 -25.67
CA GLY A 157 2.34 -5.55 -25.40
C GLY A 157 1.60 -5.73 -24.07
N SER A 158 1.75 -4.79 -23.12
CA SER A 158 1.05 -4.83 -21.83
C SER A 158 -0.12 -3.85 -21.79
N PHE A 159 0.12 -2.58 -22.08
CA PHE A 159 -0.88 -1.51 -21.99
C PHE A 159 -0.74 -0.52 -23.14
N PRO A 160 -1.82 0.17 -23.55
CA PRO A 160 -1.72 1.29 -24.48
C PRO A 160 -0.63 2.26 -24.02
N THR A 161 0.34 2.54 -24.89
CA THR A 161 1.52 3.32 -24.53
C THR A 161 1.75 4.47 -25.52
N VAL A 162 1.93 5.67 -24.97
CA VAL A 162 2.13 6.91 -25.72
C VAL A 162 3.45 7.57 -25.31
N PRO A 163 4.35 7.93 -26.26
CA PRO A 163 5.53 8.71 -25.94
C PRO A 163 5.15 10.17 -25.70
N PHE A 164 5.75 10.78 -24.69
CA PHE A 164 5.60 12.19 -24.36
C PHE A 164 6.96 12.89 -24.37
N LYS A 165 7.00 14.00 -25.11
CA LYS A 165 8.10 14.96 -25.12
C LYS A 165 7.55 16.30 -24.66
N ALA A 166 8.01 16.78 -23.51
CA ALA A 166 7.74 18.13 -23.03
C ALA A 166 8.55 19.13 -23.87
N SER A 167 8.17 19.34 -25.13
CA SER A 167 8.86 20.34 -25.95
C SER A 167 8.57 21.73 -25.38
N THR A 168 9.60 22.41 -24.86
CA THR A 168 9.57 23.84 -24.49
C THR A 168 9.74 24.76 -25.70
N GLN A 169 9.58 24.24 -26.91
CA GLN A 169 9.82 25.01 -28.12
C GLN A 169 8.73 26.07 -28.30
N THR A 170 9.05 27.32 -27.98
CA THR A 170 8.23 28.53 -28.17
C THR A 170 8.06 28.93 -29.65
N GLN A 171 8.54 28.11 -30.59
CA GLN A 171 8.48 28.39 -32.02
C GLN A 171 7.20 27.78 -32.62
N THR A 172 6.30 28.64 -33.08
CA THR A 172 5.04 28.28 -33.74
C THR A 172 5.19 27.97 -35.24
N SER A 173 6.39 28.14 -35.81
CA SER A 173 6.68 27.87 -37.22
C SER A 173 8.03 27.17 -37.41
N HIS A 174 8.21 26.52 -38.56
CA HIS A 174 9.35 25.65 -38.89
C HIS A 174 9.60 24.48 -37.92
N LEU A 175 8.53 23.76 -37.57
CA LEU A 175 8.62 22.43 -36.97
C LEU A 175 9.25 21.47 -37.99
N GLY A 176 10.57 21.43 -38.03
CA GLY A 176 11.34 20.62 -38.96
C GLY A 176 10.93 19.16 -38.86
N ARG A 177 10.10 18.70 -39.80
CA ARG A 177 9.90 17.29 -40.08
C ARG A 177 11.16 16.81 -40.78
N LYS A 178 12.13 16.29 -40.05
CA LYS A 178 13.28 15.59 -40.62
C LYS A 178 13.31 14.14 -40.15
N LYS A 179 13.15 13.28 -41.16
CA LYS A 179 13.25 11.81 -41.29
C LYS A 179 13.27 10.95 -40.02
#